data_AF-A0A972FYF5-F1
#
_entry.id   AF-A0A972FYF5-F1
#
_cell.length_a   1.000
_cell.length_b   1.000
_cell.length_c   1.000
_cell.angle_alpha   90.00
_cell.angle_beta   90.00
_cell.angle_gamma   90.00
#
_symmetry.space_group_name_H-M   'P 1'
#
loop_
_entity.id
_entity.type
_entity.pdbx_description
1 polymer ?
#
loop_
_entity_poly.entity_id
_entity_poly.type
_entity_poly.pdbx_seq_one_letter_code
_entity_poly.pdbx_strand_id
1 'polypeptide(L)'
;MSNIIQLFERMGQDAGLQSRDAQLTAIQATDLTAELKQALLANDAVSLERQLDIAPDIFCALFPAEDEQPTEEAPAEQEQDTIRMVANG
;
A
#
# COMPACT_ATOMS: atom_id res chain seq x y z
N MET A 1 -4.07 -17.70 -14.14
CA MET A 1 -3.95 -16.97 -12.85
C MET A 1 -2.52 -17.15 -12.36
N SER A 2 -1.88 -16.08 -11.87
CA SER A 2 -0.49 -16.16 -11.38
C SER A 2 -0.46 -16.81 -10.00
N ASN A 3 0.43 -17.80 -9.80
CA ASN A 3 0.54 -18.59 -8.57
C ASN A 3 0.74 -17.73 -7.31
N ILE A 4 1.34 -16.53 -7.44
CA ILE A 4 1.62 -15.64 -6.31
C ILE A 4 0.40 -14.84 -5.84
N ILE A 5 -0.46 -14.41 -6.78
CA ILE A 5 -1.68 -13.65 -6.44
C ILE A 5 -2.64 -14.56 -5.66
N GLN A 6 -2.78 -15.83 -6.09
CA GLN A 6 -3.61 -16.82 -5.39
C GLN A 6 -3.09 -17.13 -3.99
N LEU A 7 -1.76 -17.18 -3.82
CA LEU A 7 -1.15 -17.34 -2.50
C LEU A 7 -1.54 -16.17 -1.58
N PHE A 8 -1.37 -14.93 -2.03
CA PHE A 8 -1.70 -13.75 -1.24
C PHE A 8 -3.20 -13.62 -0.98
N GLU A 9 -4.04 -13.91 -1.97
CA GLU A 9 -5.50 -13.96 -1.79
C GLU A 9 -5.87 -14.94 -0.68
N ARG A 10 -5.34 -16.17 -0.74
CA ARG A 10 -5.61 -17.18 0.29
C ARG A 10 -5.09 -16.75 1.66
N MET A 11 -3.89 -16.17 1.74
CA MET A 11 -3.34 -15.66 3.01
C MET A 11 -4.18 -14.51 3.58
N GLY A 12 -4.79 -13.67 2.74
CA GLY A 12 -5.65 -12.57 3.16
C GLY A 12 -7.07 -13.02 3.57
N GLN A 13 -7.59 -14.07 2.93
CA GLN A 13 -8.94 -14.59 3.19
C GLN A 13 -8.99 -15.60 4.35
N ASP A 14 -7.95 -16.41 4.53
CA ASP A 14 -7.93 -17.50 5.51
C ASP A 14 -7.32 -17.03 6.85
N ALA A 15 -8.16 -16.88 7.87
CA ALA A 15 -7.73 -16.54 9.23
C ALA A 15 -6.76 -17.58 9.82
N GLY A 16 -6.83 -18.84 9.39
CA GLY A 16 -5.91 -19.90 9.81
C GLY A 16 -4.49 -19.72 9.28
N LEU A 17 -4.30 -18.87 8.27
CA LEU A 17 -2.99 -18.53 7.70
C LEU A 17 -2.41 -17.22 8.26
N GLN A 18 -2.96 -16.68 9.35
CA GLN A 18 -2.42 -15.46 9.96
C GLN A 18 -1.20 -15.70 10.85
N SER A 19 -0.96 -16.95 11.27
CA SER A 19 0.25 -17.30 12.04
C SER A 19 1.46 -17.45 11.12
N ARG A 20 2.64 -17.08 11.63
CA ARG A 20 3.89 -17.15 10.84
C ARG A 20 4.16 -18.56 10.33
N ASP A 21 4.01 -19.59 11.17
CA ASP A 21 4.28 -20.98 10.75
C ASP A 21 3.33 -21.46 9.65
N ALA A 22 2.05 -21.07 9.72
CA ALA A 22 1.08 -21.39 8.68
C ALA A 22 1.42 -20.69 7.35
N GLN A 23 1.87 -19.43 7.42
CA GLN A 23 2.34 -18.69 6.24
C GLN A 23 3.57 -19.34 5.61
N LEU A 24 4.57 -19.69 6.42
CA LEU A 24 5.79 -20.36 5.94
C LEU A 24 5.45 -21.68 5.23
N THR A 25 4.56 -22.48 5.82
CA THR A 25 4.08 -23.73 5.23
C THR A 25 3.34 -23.48 3.91
N ALA A 26 2.46 -22.48 3.86
CA ALA A 26 1.72 -22.11 2.66
C ALA A 26 2.66 -21.66 1.54
N ILE A 27 3.66 -20.83 1.83
CA ILE A 27 4.67 -20.35 0.88
C ILE A 27 5.47 -21.54 0.34
N GLN A 28 5.94 -22.44 1.20
CA GLN A 28 6.74 -23.60 0.80
C GLN A 28 5.99 -24.55 -0.14
N ALA A 29 4.68 -24.73 0.08
CA ALA A 29 3.81 -25.62 -0.68
C ALA A 29 3.44 -25.11 -2.10
N THR A 30 3.80 -23.88 -2.46
CA THR A 30 3.52 -23.35 -3.81
C THR A 30 4.57 -23.78 -4.83
N ASP A 31 4.26 -23.71 -6.12
CA ASP A 31 5.24 -23.89 -7.21
C ASP A 31 5.89 -22.57 -7.65
N LEU A 32 6.09 -21.63 -6.71
CA LEU A 32 6.83 -20.40 -6.96
C LEU A 32 8.33 -20.68 -7.16
N THR A 33 9.01 -19.77 -7.87
CA THR A 33 10.47 -19.83 -8.04
C THR A 33 11.19 -19.77 -6.70
N ALA A 34 12.41 -20.30 -6.65
CA ALA A 34 13.19 -20.32 -5.42
C ALA A 34 13.46 -18.91 -4.90
N GLU A 35 13.69 -17.95 -5.80
CA GLU A 35 13.95 -16.55 -5.51
C GLU A 35 12.73 -15.88 -4.87
N LEU A 36 11.52 -16.13 -5.41
CA LEU A 36 10.28 -15.59 -4.86
C LEU A 36 9.98 -16.19 -3.49
N LYS A 37 10.13 -17.51 -3.32
CA LYS A 37 9.96 -18.15 -2.02
C LYS A 37 10.94 -17.56 -1.01
N GLN A 38 12.21 -17.41 -1.36
CA GLN A 38 13.21 -16.86 -0.46
C GLN A 38 12.86 -15.42 -0.04
N ALA A 39 12.44 -14.57 -0.98
CA ALA A 39 12.03 -13.20 -0.69
C ALA A 39 10.79 -13.16 0.22
N LEU A 40 9.80 -14.02 0.00
CA LEU A 40 8.63 -14.16 0.88
C LEU A 40 9.01 -14.61 2.30
N LEU A 41 9.86 -15.63 2.42
CA LEU A 41 10.30 -16.18 3.71
C LEU A 41 11.14 -15.17 4.51
N ALA A 42 11.97 -14.39 3.83
CA ALA A 42 12.80 -13.33 4.41
C ALA A 42 12.04 -12.02 4.68
N ASN A 43 10.79 -11.90 4.22
CA ASN A 43 10.02 -10.65 4.22
C ASN A 43 10.76 -9.51 3.49
N ASP A 44 11.47 -9.85 2.40
CA ASP A 44 12.23 -8.91 1.59
C ASP A 44 11.33 -8.22 0.56
N ALA A 45 10.66 -7.15 0.99
CA ALA A 45 9.73 -6.38 0.16
C ALA A 45 10.41 -5.79 -1.09
N VAL A 46 11.66 -5.31 -0.98
CA VAL A 46 12.39 -4.72 -2.10
C VAL A 46 12.66 -5.77 -3.18
N SER A 47 13.10 -6.95 -2.79
CA SER A 47 13.29 -8.05 -3.75
C SER A 47 11.96 -8.51 -4.35
N LEU A 48 10.86 -8.49 -3.60
CA LEU A 48 9.53 -8.83 -4.12
C LEU A 48 9.06 -7.80 -5.16
N GLU A 49 9.16 -6.50 -4.86
CA GLU A 49 8.80 -5.43 -5.79
C GLU A 49 9.55 -5.55 -7.11
N ARG A 50 10.86 -5.81 -7.07
CA ARG A 50 11.68 -5.99 -8.28
C ARG A 50 11.33 -7.27 -9.05
N GLN A 51 11.08 -8.37 -8.36
CA GLN A 51 10.74 -9.66 -9.01
C GLN A 51 9.34 -9.66 -9.61
N LEU A 52 8.41 -8.91 -9.00
CA LEU A 52 7.02 -8.79 -9.43
C LEU A 52 6.79 -7.60 -10.37
N ASP A 53 7.85 -6.86 -10.71
CA ASP A 53 7.82 -5.68 -11.57
C ASP A 53 6.78 -4.64 -11.10
N ILE A 54 6.72 -4.42 -9.79
CA ILE A 54 5.81 -3.44 -9.18
C ILE A 54 6.43 -2.07 -9.37
N ALA A 55 6.00 -1.35 -10.41
CA ALA A 55 6.30 0.05 -10.62
C ALA A 55 5.06 0.89 -10.30
N PRO A 56 5.12 1.88 -9.40
CA PRO A 56 4.02 2.81 -9.24
C PRO A 56 3.92 3.70 -10.48
N ASP A 57 2.87 3.52 -11.28
CA ASP A 57 2.58 4.38 -12.45
C ASP A 57 2.15 5.80 -12.02
N ILE A 58 1.69 5.96 -10.77
CA ILE A 58 1.20 7.22 -10.21
C ILE A 58 1.85 7.45 -8.85
N PHE A 59 2.55 8.57 -8.69
CA PHE A 59 3.16 9.02 -7.45
C PHE A 59 2.45 10.30 -6.97
N CYS A 60 1.84 10.25 -5.78
CA CYS A 60 1.21 11.40 -5.15
C CYS A 60 2.11 11.92 -4.02
N ALA A 61 2.58 13.15 -4.13
CA ALA A 61 3.28 13.85 -3.05
C ALA A 61 2.45 15.04 -2.58
N LEU A 62 2.30 15.16 -1.26
CA LEU A 62 1.77 16.35 -0.60
C LEU A 62 2.96 17.25 -0.28
N PHE A 63 3.07 18.38 -0.99
CA PHE A 63 4.03 19.41 -0.65
C PHE A 63 3.38 20.39 0.34
N PRO A 64 4.09 20.83 1.38
CA PRO A 64 3.65 21.96 2.19
C PRO A 64 3.32 23.13 1.28
N ALA A 65 2.24 23.86 1.57
CA ALA A 65 1.98 25.12 0.89
C ALA A 65 3.18 26.05 1.11
N GLU A 66 3.64 26.71 0.05
CA GLU A 66 4.57 27.82 0.22
C GLU A 66 3.85 28.91 1.03
N ASP A 67 4.51 29.49 2.04
CA ASP A 67 3.95 30.60 2.80
C ASP A 67 3.59 31.72 1.83
N GLU A 68 2.30 32.06 1.74
CA GLU A 68 1.82 33.17 0.92
C GLU A 68 2.51 34.45 1.39
N GLN A 69 3.30 35.09 0.51
CA GLN A 69 3.63 36.49 0.73
C GLN A 69 2.32 37.28 0.72
N PRO A 70 2.10 38.20 1.68
CA PRO A 70 0.83 38.90 1.81
C PRO A 70 0.53 39.65 0.51
N THR A 71 -0.51 39.19 -0.18
CA THR A 71 -1.06 39.87 -1.35
C THR A 71 -1.98 40.97 -0.82
N GLU A 72 -1.75 42.22 -1.23
CA GLU A 72 -2.63 43.34 -0.85
C GLU A 72 -4.09 43.03 -1.25
N GLU A 73 -4.98 43.11 -0.27
CA GLU A 73 -6.38 42.70 -0.34
C GLU A 73 -7.18 43.44 -1.42
N ALA A 74 -7.91 42.69 -2.25
CA ALA A 74 -9.13 43.16 -2.92
C ALA A 74 -10.36 42.61 -2.17
N PRO A 75 -11.45 43.39 -2.02
CA PRO A 75 -12.51 43.09 -1.06
C PRO A 75 -13.33 41.84 -1.43
N ALA A 76 -13.69 41.09 -0.39
CA ALA A 76 -14.32 39.78 -0.42
C ALA A 76 -15.82 39.80 -0.81
N GLU A 77 -16.23 38.88 -1.68
CA GLU A 77 -17.59 38.35 -1.72
C GLU A 77 -17.60 36.99 -1.02
N GLN A 78 -18.44 36.86 0.01
CA GLN A 78 -18.55 35.71 0.89
C GLN A 78 -19.47 34.64 0.30
N GLU A 79 -18.96 33.45 0.00
CA GLU A 79 -19.74 32.22 0.00
C GLU A 79 -19.16 31.27 1.06
N GLN A 80 -19.93 31.04 2.13
CA GLN A 80 -19.57 30.13 3.21
C GLN A 80 -19.95 28.70 2.80
N ASP A 81 -18.95 27.89 2.42
CA ASP A 81 -19.13 26.45 2.33
C ASP A 81 -18.50 25.78 3.57
N THR A 82 -19.35 25.47 4.55
CA THR A 82 -18.95 24.78 5.79
C THR A 82 -18.53 23.35 5.51
N ILE A 83 -17.22 23.07 5.50
CA ILE A 83 -16.69 21.70 5.56
C ILE A 83 -16.91 21.16 6.97
N ARG A 84 -17.81 20.17 7.12
CA ARG A 84 -17.95 19.39 8.35
C ARG A 84 -16.91 18.26 8.36
N MET A 85 -15.91 18.37 9.24
CA MET A 85 -15.09 17.23 9.63
C MET A 85 -15.90 16.32 10.54
N VAL A 86 -16.06 15.05 10.15
CA VAL A 86 -16.61 14.00 11.02
C VAL A 86 -15.43 13.18 11.55
N ALA A 87 -15.07 13.37 12.81
CA ALA A 87 -14.17 12.48 13.52
C ALA A 87 -15.02 11.41 14.23
N ASN A 88 -14.91 10.16 13.79
CA ASN A 88 -15.44 9.03 14.57
C ASN A 88 -14.43 8.70 15.67
N GLY A 89 -14.82 8.94 16.92
CA GLY A 89 -14.18 8.44 18.12
C GLY A 89 -14.91 7.24 18.69
#